data_AF-A0A810E7H7-F1
#
_entry.id   AF-A0A810E7H7-F1
#
_cell.length_a   1.000
_cell.length_b   1.000
_cell.length_c   1.000
_cell.angle_alpha   90.00
_cell.angle_beta   90.00
_cell.angle_gamma   90.00
#
_symmetry.space_group_name_H-M   'P 1'
#
loop_
_entity.id
_entity.type
_entity.pdbx_description
1 polymer ?
#
loop_
_entity_poly.entity_id
_entity_poly.type
_entity_poly.pdbx_seq_one_letter_code
_entity_poly.pdbx_strand_id
1 'polypeptide(L)'
;MMIESPSFEAHTLCCAATLAEYIPDRAKALNLLDAIATALPRARFFVPNAPVDTYGLTPLHFAPKTDAICRPLFTQNQIDSHLEALLKQQMPDGGWPITWEAPGLASELEWRGRVTLEAVCRLSEYGVI
;
A
#
# COMPACT_ATOMS: atom_id res chain seq x y z
N MET A 1 4.67 20.25 16.86
CA MET A 1 4.69 19.45 15.61
C MET A 1 4.86 18.00 16.03
N MET A 2 4.01 17.06 15.58
CA MET A 2 3.96 15.71 16.17
C MET A 2 5.09 14.76 15.73
N ILE A 3 5.83 15.10 14.67
CA ILE A 3 6.93 14.26 14.17
C ILE A 3 8.11 15.17 13.82
N GLU A 4 9.15 15.16 14.66
CA GLU A 4 10.37 15.95 14.43
C GLU A 4 11.34 15.26 13.44
N SER A 5 11.17 13.97 13.18
CA SER A 5 11.94 13.20 12.19
C SER A 5 11.14 11.98 11.71
N PRO A 6 10.44 12.06 10.56
CA PRO A 6 9.66 10.93 10.06
C PRO A 6 10.57 9.76 9.66
N SER A 7 10.14 8.53 9.96
CA SER A 7 10.82 7.31 9.54
C SER A 7 10.89 7.23 8.01
N PHE A 8 12.06 6.92 7.46
CA PHE A 8 12.24 6.64 6.03
C PHE A 8 12.01 5.16 5.71
N GLU A 9 10.96 4.58 6.28
CA GLU A 9 10.59 3.17 6.10
C GLU A 9 9.10 3.11 5.76
N ALA A 10 8.76 2.49 4.64
CA ALA A 10 7.43 2.56 4.05
C ALA A 10 6.34 1.90 4.92
N HIS A 11 6.63 0.80 5.62
CA HIS A 11 5.64 0.14 6.48
C HIS A 11 5.23 1.02 7.66
N THR A 12 6.19 1.72 8.26
CA THR A 12 5.94 2.69 9.34
C THR A 12 5.06 3.84 8.84
N LEU A 13 5.34 4.37 7.65
CA LEU A 13 4.51 5.40 7.02
C LEU A 13 3.12 4.87 6.66
N CYS A 14 2.99 3.61 6.24
CA CYS A 14 1.71 2.98 5.94
C CYS A 14 0.86 2.82 7.22
N CYS A 15 1.47 2.44 8.35
CA CYS A 15 0.80 2.44 9.64
C CYS A 15 0.35 3.86 10.05
N ALA A 16 1.18 4.87 9.81
CA ALA A 16 0.82 6.26 10.06
C ALA A 16 -0.33 6.74 9.16
N ALA A 17 -0.38 6.29 7.89
CA ALA A 17 -1.48 6.55 6.98
C ALA A 17 -2.79 5.98 7.52
N THR A 18 -2.78 4.71 7.94
CA THR A 18 -3.94 4.08 8.60
C THR A 18 -4.37 4.86 9.84
N LEU A 19 -3.43 5.29 10.69
CA LEU A 19 -3.76 6.11 11.85
C LEU A 19 -4.43 7.44 11.46
N ALA A 20 -3.91 8.11 10.42
CA ALA A 20 -4.43 9.39 9.96
C ALA A 20 -5.89 9.30 9.49
N GLU A 21 -6.31 8.17 8.91
CA GLU A 21 -7.72 7.91 8.53
C GLU A 21 -8.68 7.94 9.72
N TYR A 22 -8.22 7.47 10.89
CA TYR A 22 -9.10 7.20 12.04
C TYR A 22 -8.98 8.22 13.18
N ILE A 23 -8.04 9.18 13.10
CA ILE A 23 -7.96 10.25 14.10
C ILE A 23 -9.13 11.23 13.89
N PRO A 24 -10.01 11.45 14.89
CA PRO A 24 -11.13 12.39 14.75
C PRO A 24 -10.71 13.85 14.57
N ASP A 25 -9.53 14.21 15.09
CA ASP A 25 -8.95 15.53 14.95
C ASP A 25 -8.36 15.72 13.54
N ARG A 26 -9.14 16.37 12.68
CA ARG A 26 -8.79 16.62 11.27
C ARG A 26 -7.46 17.36 11.13
N ALA A 27 -7.12 18.28 12.03
CA ALA A 27 -5.85 19.01 11.94
C ALA A 27 -4.66 18.07 12.19
N LYS A 28 -4.79 17.13 13.14
CA LYS A 28 -3.76 16.10 13.38
C LYS A 28 -3.66 15.11 12.22
N ALA A 29 -4.79 14.68 11.66
CA ALA A 29 -4.80 13.79 10.50
C ALA A 29 -4.08 14.42 9.31
N LEU A 30 -4.35 15.69 9.01
CA LEU A 30 -3.68 16.42 7.92
C LEU A 30 -2.18 16.63 8.20
N ASN A 31 -1.80 16.93 9.44
CA ASN A 31 -0.38 17.02 9.80
C ASN A 31 0.38 15.69 9.59
N LEU A 32 -0.28 14.54 9.83
CA LEU A 32 0.30 13.23 9.53
C LEU A 32 0.39 12.99 8.02
N LEU A 33 -0.65 13.36 7.27
CA LEU A 33 -0.63 13.28 5.81
C LEU A 33 0.54 14.08 5.22
N ASP A 34 0.78 15.30 5.69
CA ASP A 34 1.90 16.15 5.24
C ASP A 34 3.27 15.52 5.57
N ALA A 35 3.39 14.92 6.75
CA ALA A 35 4.61 14.20 7.15
C ALA A 35 4.85 12.97 6.25
N ILE A 36 3.80 12.22 5.94
CA ILE A 36 3.85 11.06 5.02
C ILE A 36 4.24 11.53 3.61
N ALA A 37 3.58 12.56 3.09
CA ALA A 37 3.86 13.12 1.76
C ALA A 37 5.34 13.56 1.62
N THR A 38 5.91 14.12 2.68
CA THR A 38 7.30 14.58 2.71
C THR A 38 8.32 13.43 2.81
N ALA A 39 7.97 12.34 3.48
CA ALA A 39 8.88 11.23 3.76
C ALA A 39 8.81 10.12 2.70
N LEU A 40 7.62 9.81 2.20
CA LEU A 40 7.32 8.65 1.36
C LEU A 40 8.19 8.55 0.09
N PRO A 41 8.48 9.64 -0.66
CA PRO A 41 9.32 9.54 -1.86
C PRO A 41 10.76 9.06 -1.60
N ARG A 42 11.23 9.13 -0.34
CA ARG A 42 12.57 8.72 0.09
C ARG A 42 12.54 7.49 0.99
N ALA A 43 11.36 6.91 1.23
CA ALA A 43 11.22 5.78 2.14
C ALA A 43 11.77 4.50 1.52
N ARG A 44 12.53 3.75 2.32
CA ARG A 44 12.92 2.37 1.99
C ARG A 44 11.66 1.52 1.85
N PHE A 45 11.71 0.56 0.92
CA PHE A 45 10.60 -0.34 0.60
C PHE A 45 9.36 0.34 0.01
N PHE A 46 9.43 1.62 -0.37
CA PHE A 46 8.38 2.21 -1.20
C PHE A 46 8.69 1.95 -2.68
N VAL A 47 7.73 1.38 -3.40
CA VAL A 47 7.82 1.07 -4.84
C VAL A 47 6.89 2.03 -5.59
N PRO A 48 7.40 3.20 -6.04
CA PRO A 48 6.56 4.24 -6.62
C PRO A 48 6.01 3.90 -8.01
N ASN A 49 6.68 3.02 -8.75
CA ASN A 49 6.41 2.72 -10.14
C ASN A 49 6.08 1.25 -10.33
N ALA A 50 5.22 0.95 -11.31
CA ALA A 50 4.95 -0.40 -11.80
C ALA A 50 5.82 -0.70 -13.05
N PRO A 51 6.08 -1.98 -13.40
CA PRO A 51 5.67 -3.19 -12.70
C PRO A 51 6.42 -3.39 -11.38
N VAL A 52 5.82 -4.14 -10.45
CA VAL A 52 6.38 -4.43 -9.14
C VAL A 52 7.03 -5.82 -9.18
N ASP A 53 8.35 -5.86 -9.06
CA ASP A 53 9.18 -7.07 -9.14
C ASP A 53 9.99 -7.33 -7.84
N THR A 54 9.86 -6.44 -6.87
CA THR A 54 10.60 -6.44 -5.61
C THR A 54 9.68 -6.32 -4.41
N TYR A 55 10.17 -6.75 -3.25
CA TYR A 55 9.46 -6.56 -1.99
C TYR A 55 9.32 -5.07 -1.63
N GLY A 56 8.09 -4.65 -1.35
CA GLY A 56 7.81 -3.31 -0.86
C GLY A 56 6.33 -2.93 -0.96
N LEU A 57 6.02 -1.74 -0.47
CA LEU A 57 4.70 -1.14 -0.50
C LEU A 57 4.55 -0.23 -1.71
N THR A 58 3.41 -0.32 -2.36
CA THR A 58 3.02 0.43 -3.55
C THR A 58 2.03 1.55 -3.18
N PRO A 59 1.74 2.50 -4.10
CA PRO A 59 0.62 3.42 -3.97
C PRO A 59 -0.70 2.77 -3.50
N LEU A 60 -1.01 1.54 -3.90
CA LEU A 60 -2.23 0.83 -3.49
C LEU A 60 -2.25 0.38 -2.01
N HIS A 61 -1.10 0.34 -1.35
CA HIS A 61 -1.03 0.09 0.09
C HIS A 61 -1.36 1.34 0.89
N PHE A 62 -0.97 2.51 0.39
CA PHE A 62 -1.28 3.82 1.00
C PHE A 62 -2.67 4.33 0.61
N ALA A 63 -3.17 3.94 -0.57
CA ALA A 63 -4.50 4.27 -1.05
C ALA A 63 -5.32 2.99 -1.32
N PRO A 64 -5.62 2.19 -0.28
CA PRO A 64 -6.36 0.94 -0.44
C PRO A 64 -7.82 1.16 -0.87
N LYS A 65 -8.32 2.39 -0.73
CA LYS A 65 -9.65 2.83 -1.16
C LYS A 65 -9.59 4.08 -2.01
N THR A 66 -10.64 4.27 -2.82
CA THR A 66 -10.81 5.44 -3.68
C THR A 66 -10.96 6.75 -2.87
N ASP A 67 -11.40 6.65 -1.62
CA ASP A 67 -11.60 7.77 -0.69
C ASP A 67 -10.54 7.88 0.43
N ALA A 68 -9.47 7.06 0.38
CA ALA A 68 -8.41 7.08 1.39
C ALA A 68 -7.74 8.46 1.51
N ILE A 69 -7.38 8.88 2.72
CA ILE A 69 -6.70 10.15 3.04
C ILE A 69 -5.39 10.34 2.26
N CYS A 70 -4.67 9.25 1.98
CA CYS A 70 -3.43 9.29 1.19
C CYS A 70 -3.67 9.15 -0.32
N ARG A 71 -4.91 8.89 -0.79
CA ARG A 71 -5.23 8.80 -2.23
C ARG A 71 -4.78 10.01 -3.05
N PRO A 72 -4.91 11.27 -2.57
CA PRO A 72 -4.44 12.45 -3.30
C PRO A 72 -2.91 12.54 -3.47
N LEU A 73 -2.12 11.73 -2.77
CA LEU A 73 -0.67 11.71 -2.91
C LEU A 73 -0.20 11.06 -4.22
N PHE A 74 -1.09 10.33 -4.91
CA PHE A 74 -0.76 9.55 -6.09
C PHE A 74 -1.53 10.03 -7.31
N THR A 75 -0.82 10.12 -8.44
CA THR A 75 -1.46 10.42 -9.73
C THR A 75 -2.38 9.28 -10.15
N GLN A 76 -3.38 9.58 -10.97
CA GLN A 76 -4.26 8.54 -11.54
C GLN A 76 -3.46 7.48 -12.31
N ASN A 77 -2.49 7.91 -13.12
CA ASN A 77 -1.64 7.00 -13.89
C ASN A 77 -0.82 6.04 -13.00
N GLN A 78 -0.32 6.50 -11.84
CA GLN A 78 0.35 5.61 -10.89
C GLN A 78 -0.62 4.55 -10.36
N ILE A 79 -1.83 4.95 -9.95
CA ILE A 79 -2.85 4.02 -9.45
C ILE A 79 -3.21 3.00 -10.53
N ASP A 80 -3.53 3.45 -11.75
CA ASP A 80 -3.91 2.57 -12.86
C ASP A 80 -2.79 1.58 -13.22
N SER A 81 -1.54 2.05 -13.28
CA SER A 81 -0.39 1.19 -13.60
C SER A 81 -0.15 0.14 -12.52
N HIS A 82 -0.34 0.49 -11.24
CA HIS A 82 -0.22 -0.47 -10.13
C HIS A 82 -1.41 -1.44 -10.06
N LEU A 83 -2.62 -1.01 -10.44
CA LEU A 83 -3.77 -1.91 -10.56
C LEU A 83 -3.60 -2.91 -11.70
N GLU A 84 -3.09 -2.47 -12.85
CA GLU A 84 -2.78 -3.36 -13.97
C GLU A 84 -1.69 -4.37 -13.58
N ALA A 85 -0.63 -3.92 -12.90
CA ALA A 85 0.41 -4.81 -12.39
C ALA A 85 -0.15 -5.83 -11.39
N LEU A 86 -1.00 -5.38 -10.45
CA LEU A 86 -1.65 -6.25 -9.48
C LEU A 86 -2.53 -7.30 -10.19
N LEU A 87 -3.36 -6.90 -11.15
CA LEU A 87 -4.21 -7.82 -11.91
C LEU A 87 -3.38 -8.91 -12.63
N LYS A 88 -2.26 -8.52 -13.25
CA LYS A 88 -1.36 -9.44 -13.96
C LYS A 88 -0.60 -10.42 -13.05
N GLN A 89 -0.54 -10.17 -11.75
CA GLN A 89 0.11 -11.06 -10.78
C GLN A 89 -0.77 -12.22 -10.32
N GLN A 90 -2.06 -12.26 -10.71
CA GLN A 90 -2.93 -13.39 -10.37
C GLN A 90 -2.35 -14.69 -10.94
N MET A 91 -2.20 -15.69 -10.06
CA MET A 91 -1.69 -17.01 -10.40
C MET A 91 -2.80 -17.91 -10.98
N PRO A 92 -2.46 -19.03 -11.64
CA PRO A 92 -3.46 -19.95 -12.21
C PRO A 92 -4.46 -20.54 -11.21
N ASP A 93 -4.11 -20.57 -9.92
CA ASP A 93 -5.01 -21.01 -8.83
C ASP A 93 -5.95 -19.89 -8.34
N GLY A 94 -5.89 -18.70 -8.95
CA GLY A 94 -6.68 -17.53 -8.61
C GLY A 94 -6.11 -16.68 -7.47
N GLY A 95 -5.03 -17.15 -6.81
CA GLY A 95 -4.38 -16.43 -5.71
C GLY A 95 -3.31 -15.46 -6.17
N TRP A 96 -2.77 -14.69 -5.22
CA TRP A 96 -1.60 -13.84 -5.42
C TRP A 96 -0.38 -14.41 -4.69
N PRO A 97 0.84 -14.20 -5.23
CA PRO A 97 2.07 -14.61 -4.56
C PRO A 97 2.43 -13.63 -3.42
N ILE A 98 3.21 -14.12 -2.46
CA ILE A 98 3.99 -13.24 -1.58
C ILE A 98 5.30 -12.83 -2.27
N THR A 99 5.87 -11.69 -1.89
CA THR A 99 7.11 -11.15 -2.49
C THR A 99 8.36 -11.36 -1.61
N TRP A 100 8.24 -12.18 -0.57
CA TRP A 100 9.31 -12.49 0.37
C TRP A 100 9.40 -14.00 0.62
N GLU A 101 10.55 -14.45 1.11
CA GLU A 101 10.77 -15.85 1.49
C GLU A 101 10.03 -16.15 2.80
N ALA A 102 9.08 -17.09 2.75
CA ALA A 102 8.38 -17.54 3.94
C ALA A 102 9.23 -18.54 4.74
N PRO A 103 9.13 -18.58 6.08
CA PRO A 103 9.83 -19.56 6.92
C PRO A 103 9.45 -21.03 6.65
N GLY A 104 8.36 -21.27 5.92
CA GLY A 104 7.90 -22.61 5.54
C GLY A 104 6.53 -22.57 4.87
N LEU A 105 6.09 -23.74 4.37
CA LEU A 105 4.88 -23.88 3.55
C LEU A 105 3.61 -23.38 4.27
N ALA A 106 3.46 -23.65 5.56
CA ALA A 106 2.28 -23.20 6.32
C ALA A 106 2.20 -21.66 6.34
N SER A 107 3.31 -20.98 6.63
CA SER A 107 3.37 -19.51 6.62
C SER A 107 3.16 -18.94 5.22
N GLU A 108 3.68 -19.59 4.18
CA GLU A 108 3.43 -19.19 2.80
C GLU A 108 1.94 -19.22 2.48
N LEU A 109 1.25 -20.32 2.79
CA LEU A 109 -0.17 -20.49 2.51
C LEU A 109 -1.03 -19.49 3.30
N GLU A 110 -0.73 -19.26 4.57
CA GLU A 110 -1.44 -18.27 5.39
C GLU A 110 -1.31 -16.86 4.81
N TRP A 111 -0.08 -16.44 4.46
CA TRP A 111 0.14 -15.13 3.88
C TRP A 111 -0.42 -14.99 2.47
N ARG A 112 -0.34 -16.04 1.64
CA ARG A 112 -0.99 -16.08 0.31
C ARG A 112 -2.49 -15.85 0.41
N GLY A 113 -3.15 -16.45 1.41
CA GLY A 113 -4.56 -16.18 1.68
C GLY A 113 -4.85 -14.71 1.97
N ARG A 114 -4.03 -14.09 2.82
CA ARG A 114 -4.15 -12.66 3.14
C ARG A 114 -3.92 -11.75 1.92
N VAL A 115 -2.80 -11.91 1.20
CA VAL A 115 -2.48 -11.06 0.04
C VAL A 115 -3.49 -11.23 -1.09
N THR A 116 -4.06 -12.42 -1.25
CA THR A 116 -5.15 -12.68 -2.21
C THR A 116 -6.39 -11.86 -1.85
N LEU A 117 -6.82 -11.87 -0.58
CA LEU A 117 -7.96 -11.07 -0.15
C LEU A 117 -7.70 -9.57 -0.34
N GLU A 118 -6.51 -9.10 0.05
CA GLU A 118 -6.14 -7.69 -0.15
C GLU A 118 -6.13 -7.29 -1.63
N ALA A 119 -5.65 -8.16 -2.52
CA ALA A 119 -5.65 -7.92 -3.96
C ALA A 119 -7.06 -7.80 -4.53
N VAL A 120 -7.94 -8.77 -4.21
CA VAL A 120 -9.34 -8.76 -4.66
C VAL A 120 -10.08 -7.53 -4.13
N CYS A 121 -9.93 -7.20 -2.85
CA CYS A 121 -10.56 -6.01 -2.28
C CYS A 121 -10.10 -4.73 -2.97
N ARG A 122 -8.79 -4.56 -3.22
CA ARG A 122 -8.25 -3.39 -3.92
C ARG A 122 -8.76 -3.31 -5.36
N LEU A 123 -8.70 -4.41 -6.11
CA LEU A 123 -9.17 -4.44 -7.50
C LEU A 123 -10.67 -4.12 -7.60
N SER A 124 -11.49 -4.66 -6.68
CA SER A 124 -12.93 -4.39 -6.65
C SER A 124 -13.25 -2.95 -6.23
N GLU A 125 -12.57 -2.42 -5.22
CA GLU A 125 -12.73 -1.04 -4.74
C GLU A 125 -12.43 0.00 -5.84
N TYR A 126 -11.48 -0.31 -6.73
CA TYR A 126 -11.16 0.53 -7.89
C TYR A 126 -11.95 0.15 -9.16
N GLY A 127 -12.90 -0.80 -9.09
CA GLY A 127 -13.76 -1.19 -10.21
C GLY A 127 -13.05 -1.92 -11.36
N VAL A 128 -11.91 -2.56 -11.07
CA VAL A 128 -11.16 -3.36 -12.06
C VAL A 128 -11.80 -4.74 -12.25
N ILE A 129 -12.37 -5.30 -11.17
CA ILE A 129 -13.11 -6.58 -11.15
C ILE A 129 -14.48 -6.42 -10.49
#